data_AF-A0A842ZWT1-F1
#
_entry.id   AF-A0A842ZWT1-F1
#
_cell.length_a   1.000
_cell.length_b   1.000
_cell.length_c   1.000
_cell.angle_alpha   90.00
_cell.angle_beta   90.00
_cell.angle_gamma   90.00
#
_symmetry.space_group_name_H-M   'P 1'
#
loop_
_entity.id
_entity.type
_entity.pdbx_description
1 polymer ?
#
loop_
_entity_poly.entity_id
_entity_poly.type
_entity_poly.pdbx_seq_one_letter_code
_entity_poly.pdbx_strand_id
1 'polypeptide(L)' 'MRVMRTTVELNDTVYKTIVTKYGKRNISTTINDILVRYFFKLKKKDMFGVDPWLKKKGTKDLRDEYDRNL' A
#
# COMPACT_ATOMS: atom_id res chain seq x y z
N MET A 1 12.94 -19.38 3.69
CA MET A 1 12.07 -18.53 2.85
C MET A 1 12.15 -19.03 1.41
N ARG A 2 11.03 -19.42 0.80
CA ARG A 2 11.02 -20.03 -0.53
C ARG A 2 10.87 -18.93 -1.59
N VAL A 3 11.82 -18.84 -2.52
CA VAL A 3 11.71 -17.94 -3.67
C VAL A 3 10.84 -18.63 -4.72
N MET A 4 9.73 -18.01 -5.11
CA MET A 4 8.94 -18.44 -6.26
C MET A 4 9.52 -17.85 -7.54
N ARG A 5 9.72 -18.71 -8.53
CA ARG A 5 10.08 -18.28 -9.88
C ARG A 5 8.81 -17.92 -10.63
N THR A 6 8.81 -16.77 -11.26
CA THR A 6 7.69 -16.28 -12.06
C THR A 6 8.21 -15.90 -13.44
N THR A 7 7.53 -16.37 -14.47
CA THR A 7 7.76 -15.96 -15.85
C THR A 7 6.76 -14.86 -16.18
N VAL A 8 7.23 -13.77 -16.76
CA VAL A 8 6.42 -12.62 -17.14
C VAL A 8 6.79 -12.20 -18.55
N GLU A 9 5.80 -11.94 -19.37
CA GLU A 9 6.01 -11.36 -20.70
C GLU A 9 6.09 -9.83 -20.56
N LEU A 10 7.09 -9.24 -21.19
CA LEU A 10 7.31 -7.80 -21.19
C LEU A 10 7.39 -7.31 -22.62
N ASN A 11 6.82 -6.14 -22.86
CA ASN A 11 7.02 -5.44 -24.12
C ASN A 11 8.51 -5.09 -24.29
N ASP A 12 9.05 -5.30 -25.49
CA ASP A 12 10.45 -5.05 -25.82
C ASP A 12 10.93 -3.63 -25.51
N THR A 13 10.10 -2.59 -25.75
CA THR A 13 10.48 -1.21 -25.42
C THR A 13 10.57 -1.01 -23.92
N VAL A 14 9.68 -1.64 -23.13
CA VAL A 14 9.72 -1.61 -21.67
C VAL A 14 10.97 -2.32 -21.17
N TYR A 15 11.28 -3.51 -21.70
CA TYR A 15 12.49 -4.24 -21.36
C TYR A 15 13.75 -3.42 -21.66
N LYS A 16 13.87 -2.86 -22.88
CA LYS A 16 15.00 -1.99 -23.25
C LYS A 16 15.13 -0.80 -22.31
N THR A 17 14.03 -0.14 -21.96
CA THR A 17 14.04 1.01 -21.05
C THR A 17 14.55 0.63 -19.66
N ILE A 18 14.12 -0.52 -19.14
CA ILE A 18 14.58 -1.02 -17.83
C ILE A 18 16.08 -1.33 -17.88
N VAL A 19 16.54 -2.05 -18.91
CA VAL A 19 17.96 -2.42 -19.07
C VAL A 19 18.84 -1.19 -19.21
N THR A 20 18.44 -0.19 -19.98
CA THR A 20 19.22 1.04 -20.17
C THR A 20 19.30 1.87 -18.89
N LYS A 21 18.22 1.95 -18.11
CA LYS A 21 18.18 2.78 -16.89
C LYS A 21 18.78 2.11 -15.66
N TYR A 22 18.59 0.81 -15.49
CA TYR A 22 18.93 0.09 -14.26
C TYR A 22 20.01 -0.98 -14.46
N GLY A 23 20.46 -1.18 -15.71
CA GLY A 23 21.43 -2.21 -16.06
C GLY A 23 20.79 -3.59 -16.23
N LYS A 24 21.55 -4.48 -16.89
CA LYS A 24 21.11 -5.87 -17.16
C LYS A 24 21.18 -6.76 -15.91
N ARG A 25 22.09 -6.46 -14.99
CA ARG A 25 22.16 -7.12 -13.68
C ARG A 25 21.06 -6.53 -12.79
N ASN A 26 20.23 -7.38 -12.20
CA ASN A 26 19.14 -7.05 -11.26
C ASN A 26 17.76 -6.70 -11.85
N ILE A 27 17.48 -7.07 -13.10
CA ILE A 27 16.15 -6.86 -13.73
C ILE A 27 15.00 -7.40 -12.88
N SER A 28 15.14 -8.60 -12.31
CA SER A 28 14.12 -9.20 -11.43
C SER A 28 13.84 -8.35 -10.20
N THR A 29 14.88 -7.79 -9.58
CA THR A 29 14.76 -6.94 -8.39
C THR A 29 14.07 -5.62 -8.74
N THR A 30 14.43 -5.03 -9.89
CA THR A 30 13.80 -3.80 -10.39
C THR A 30 12.32 -4.00 -10.71
N ILE A 31 11.97 -5.10 -11.40
CA ILE A 31 10.57 -5.43 -11.69
C ILE A 31 9.80 -5.59 -10.38
N ASN A 32 10.34 -6.33 -9.42
CA ASN A 32 9.67 -6.52 -8.13
C ASN A 32 9.48 -5.21 -7.38
N ASP A 33 10.47 -4.32 -7.32
CA ASP A 33 10.32 -3.01 -6.66
C ASP A 33 9.27 -2.14 -7.37
N ILE A 34 9.25 -2.13 -8.71
CA ILE A 34 8.23 -1.41 -9.48
C ILE A 34 6.83 -1.95 -9.18
N LEU A 35 6.64 -3.28 -9.23
CA LEU A 35 5.35 -3.91 -8.94
C LEU A 35 4.91 -3.66 -7.49
N VAL A 36 5.84 -3.76 -6.54
CA VAL A 36 5.55 -3.48 -5.13
C VAL A 36 5.11 -2.02 -4.95
N ARG A 37 5.83 -1.07 -5.55
CA ARG A 37 5.44 0.34 -5.49
C ARG A 37 4.08 0.58 -6.12
N TYR A 38 3.82 0.00 -7.29
CA TYR A 38 2.54 0.17 -7.97
C TYR A 38 1.37 -0.40 -7.16
N PHE A 39 1.46 -1.66 -6.72
CA PHE A 39 0.35 -2.33 -6.03
C PHE A 39 0.21 -1.95 -4.55
N PHE A 40 1.31 -1.61 -3.86
CA PHE A 40 1.30 -1.42 -2.41
C PHE A 40 1.54 0.03 -1.96
N LYS A 41 2.25 0.89 -2.71
CA LYS A 41 2.34 2.32 -2.31
C LYS A 41 1.06 3.09 -2.59
N LEU A 42 0.25 2.68 -3.58
CA LEU A 42 -1.10 3.24 -3.79
C LEU A 42 -2.11 2.78 -2.73
N LYS A 43 -1.79 1.72 -1.97
CA LYS A 43 -2.61 1.24 -0.85
C LYS A 43 -2.26 1.88 0.50
N LYS A 44 -1.64 3.08 0.51
CA LYS A 44 -1.82 4.01 1.64
C LYS A 44 -3.22 4.67 1.60
N LYS A 45 -4.27 3.89 1.33
CA LYS A 45 -5.52 4.10 2.04
C LYS A 45 -5.25 3.51 3.41
N ASP A 46 -5.28 4.37 4.43
CA ASP A 46 -5.16 4.01 5.83
C ASP A 46 -5.63 2.57 6.08
N MET A 47 -4.77 1.73 6.65
CA MET A 47 -5.14 0.37 7.09
C MET A 47 -6.23 0.38 8.18
N PHE A 48 -6.67 1.57 8.57
CA PHE A 48 -7.91 1.86 9.24
C PHE A 48 -8.73 2.68 8.26
N GLY A 49 -9.72 2.09 7.60
CA GLY A 49 -10.73 2.88 6.92
C GLY A 49 -11.41 3.80 7.92
N VAL A 50 -10.81 4.96 8.21
CA VAL A 50 -11.48 6.05 8.90
C VAL A 50 -12.31 6.71 7.82
N ASP A 51 -13.37 6.01 7.38
CA ASP A 51 -14.43 6.64 6.63
C ASP A 51 -14.78 7.96 7.34
N PRO A 52 -15.11 9.05 6.64
CA PRO A 52 -15.38 10.34 7.29
C PRO A 52 -16.42 10.29 8.43
N TRP A 53 -17.31 9.30 8.46
CA TRP A 53 -18.26 9.05 9.56
C TRP A 53 -17.63 8.49 10.86
N LEU A 54 -16.41 7.94 10.81
CA LEU A 54 -15.62 7.45 11.94
C LEU A 54 -14.79 8.57 12.60
N LYS A 55 -14.72 9.75 11.98
CA LYS A 55 -14.21 10.95 12.64
C LYS A 55 -15.21 11.31 13.74
N LYS A 56 -14.86 10.93 14.98
CA LYS A 56 -15.50 11.30 16.25
C LYS A 56 -16.54 12.41 16.06
N LYS A 57 -17.82 12.03 15.98
CA LYS A 57 -18.87 12.88 16.56
C LYS A 57 -18.36 13.21 17.96
N GLY A 58 -18.15 14.49 18.22
CA GLY A 58 -17.45 14.95 19.42
C GLY A 58 -17.98 14.23 20.65
N THR A 59 -17.08 13.73 21.49
CA THR A 59 -17.35 13.09 22.79
C THR A 59 -18.01 14.04 23.81
N LYS A 60 -18.71 15.07 23.33
CA LYS A 60 -19.42 16.07 24.12
C LYS A 60 -20.68 15.50 24.76
N ASP A 61 -21.19 14.37 24.24
CA ASP A 61 -22.40 13.68 24.73
C ASP A 61 -22.11 12.49 25.65
N LEU A 62 -20.84 12.18 25.94
CA LEU A 62 -20.47 11.16 26.95
C LEU A 62 -20.42 11.76 28.35
N ARG A 63 -21.23 12.80 28.62
CA ARG A 63 -21.41 13.34 29.96
C ARG A 63 -22.60 12.69 30.63
N ASP A 64 -22.25 12.02 31.73
CA ASP A 64 -23.01 11.86 32.97
C ASP A 64 -24.14 10.81 32.98
N GLU A 65 -23.72 9.54 33.02
CA GLU A 65 -24.55 8.46 33.55
C GLU A 65 -24.28 8.18 35.05
N TYR A 66 -23.20 8.75 35.62
CA TYR A 66 -22.85 8.59 37.05
C TYR A 66 -23.50 9.62 37.99
N ASP A 67 -24.15 10.67 37.47
CA ASP A 67 -24.74 11.77 38.27
C ASP A 67 -26.27 11.68 38.42
N ARG A 68 -26.89 10.56 38.05
CA ARG A 68 -28.36 10.39 38.13
C ARG A 68 -28.88 9.59 39.32
N ASN A 69 -28.06 9.31 40.34
CA ASN A 69 -28.49 8.54 41.52
C ASN A 69 -27.81 8.95 42.85
N LEU A 70 -27.50 10.23 43.06
CA LEU A 70 -27.17 10.78 44.39
C LEU A 70 -28.11 11.93 44.76
#